data_AF-A0A9E3SG50-F1
#
_entry.id   AF-A0A9E3SG50-F1
#
_cell.length_a   1.000
_cell.length_b   1.000
_cell.length_c   1.000
_cell.angle_alpha   90.00
_cell.angle_beta   90.00
_cell.angle_gamma   90.00
#
_symmetry.space_group_name_H-M   'P 1'
#
loop_
_entity.id
_entity.type
_entity.pdbx_description
1 polymer ?
#
loop_
_entity_poly.entity_id
_entity_poly.type
_entity_poly.pdbx_seq_one_letter_code
_entity_poly.pdbx_strand_id
1 'polypeptide(L)'
;PGNIVTRLMVANINEACEILMEGVASVIDIDTAMRESSGNVYGPFELADRIGLDKILKYMDNLYQEFGDKKFKPSPIIKRLVRANYLGRINGKGFYNYQGEKAIDQTVTCAVIK
;
A
#
# COMPACT_ATOMS: atom_id res chain seq x y z
N PRO A 1 -10.70 -11.44 14.00
CA PRO A 1 -9.48 -10.64 14.20
C PRO A 1 -9.31 -9.56 13.13
N GLY A 2 -8.42 -8.61 13.43
CA GLY A 2 -8.43 -7.30 12.81
C GLY A 2 -9.45 -6.41 13.52
N ASN A 3 -8.97 -5.31 14.09
CA ASN A 3 -9.84 -4.27 14.62
C ASN A 3 -10.61 -3.62 13.45
N ILE A 4 -11.66 -2.87 13.76
CA ILE A 4 -12.47 -2.15 12.76
C ILE A 4 -11.57 -1.39 11.78
N VAL A 5 -10.56 -0.70 12.31
CA VAL A 5 -9.58 0.07 11.55
C VAL A 5 -8.76 -0.81 10.60
N THR A 6 -8.23 -1.95 11.08
CA THR A 6 -7.38 -2.83 10.28
C THR A 6 -8.12 -3.36 9.06
N ARG A 7 -9.40 -3.72 9.22
CA ARG A 7 -10.21 -4.26 8.11
C ARG A 7 -10.50 -3.21 7.03
N LEU A 8 -10.84 -1.98 7.44
CA LEU A 8 -11.07 -0.87 6.51
C LEU A 8 -9.78 -0.47 5.78
N MET A 9 -8.69 -0.32 6.53
CA MET A 9 -7.41 0.10 6.00
C MET A 9 -6.86 -0.91 4.99
N VAL A 10 -6.85 -2.20 5.34
CA VAL A 10 -6.33 -3.26 4.46
C VAL A 10 -7.11 -3.32 3.15
N ALA A 11 -8.43 -3.25 3.20
CA ALA A 11 -9.26 -3.26 2.00
C ALA A 11 -8.97 -2.05 1.09
N ASN A 12 -8.86 -0.85 1.68
CA ASN A 12 -8.56 0.37 0.94
C ASN A 12 -7.19 0.32 0.24
N ILE A 13 -6.15 -0.14 0.93
CA ILE A 13 -4.80 -0.26 0.35
C ILE A 13 -4.76 -1.34 -0.74
N ASN A 14 -5.49 -2.45 -0.54
CA ASN A 14 -5.53 -3.50 -1.54
C ASN A 14 -6.19 -3.01 -2.84
N GLU A 15 -7.31 -2.28 -2.73
CA GLU A 15 -7.98 -1.67 -3.88
C GLU A 15 -7.09 -0.67 -4.61
N ALA A 16 -6.39 0.19 -3.88
CA ALA A 16 -5.41 1.11 -4.47
C ALA A 16 -4.31 0.35 -5.25
N CYS A 17 -3.84 -0.79 -4.72
CA CYS A 17 -2.87 -1.63 -5.42
C CYS A 17 -3.43 -2.26 -6.70
N GLU A 18 -4.71 -2.67 -6.73
CA GLU A 18 -5.35 -3.19 -7.94
C GLU A 18 -5.47 -2.11 -9.03
N ILE A 19 -5.90 -0.89 -8.67
CA ILE A 19 -5.95 0.27 -9.59
C ILE A 19 -4.55 0.56 -10.18
N LEU A 20 -3.52 0.49 -9.33
CA LEU A 20 -2.13 0.66 -9.75
C LEU A 20 -1.67 -0.47 -10.70
N MET A 21 -2.09 -1.72 -10.44
CA MET A 21 -1.77 -2.87 -11.32
C MET A 21 -2.44 -2.79 -12.68
N GLU A 22 -3.67 -2.28 -12.73
CA GLU A 22 -4.39 -2.03 -13.99
C GLU A 22 -3.74 -0.88 -14.79
N GLY A 23 -2.87 -0.09 -14.15
CA GLY A 23 -2.15 1.00 -14.79
C GLY A 23 -3.01 2.23 -15.06
N VAL A 24 -4.13 2.37 -14.35
CA VAL A 24 -5.08 3.48 -14.50
C VAL A 24 -4.46 4.80 -14.05
N ALA A 25 -3.67 4.78 -12.98
CA ALA A 25 -3.09 5.96 -12.36
C ALA A 25 -1.75 5.61 -11.67
N SER A 26 -0.87 6.60 -11.50
CA SER A 26 0.38 6.41 -10.75
C SER A 26 0.15 6.41 -9.24
N VAL A 27 1.17 6.02 -8.45
CA VAL A 27 1.09 6.01 -6.98
C VAL A 27 0.76 7.40 -6.46
N ILE A 28 1.38 8.43 -7.04
CA ILE A 28 1.19 9.85 -6.68
C ILE A 28 -0.23 10.32 -6.99
N ASP A 29 -0.78 9.92 -8.14
CA ASP A 29 -2.11 10.34 -8.57
C ASP A 29 -3.19 9.73 -7.67
N ILE A 30 -3.07 8.44 -7.35
CA ILE A 30 -4.00 7.73 -6.45
C ILE A 30 -3.95 8.35 -5.06
N ASP A 31 -2.75 8.59 -4.52
CA ASP A 31 -2.61 9.20 -3.19
C ASP A 31 -3.18 10.62 -3.17
N THR A 32 -2.97 11.40 -4.23
CA THR A 32 -3.48 12.78 -4.31
C THR A 32 -5.00 12.80 -4.42
N ALA A 33 -5.58 11.99 -5.31
CA ALA A 33 -7.04 11.86 -5.44
C ALA A 33 -7.70 11.40 -4.13
N MET A 34 -7.04 10.50 -3.39
CA MET A 34 -7.53 10.06 -2.08
C MET A 34 -7.42 11.17 -1.03
N ARG A 35 -6.34 11.94 -0.99
CA ARG A 35 -6.21 13.08 -0.08
C ARG A 35 -7.30 14.13 -0.35
N GLU A 36 -7.54 14.46 -1.60
CA GLU A 36 -8.55 15.44 -2.00
C GLU A 36 -9.97 14.98 -1.71
N SER A 37 -10.29 13.71 -1.99
CA SER A 37 -11.65 13.18 -1.78
C SER A 37 -11.99 12.91 -0.32
N SER A 38 -11.04 12.40 0.47
CA SER A 38 -11.31 11.95 1.84
C SER A 38 -10.92 12.98 2.91
N GLY A 39 -10.24 14.07 2.55
CA GLY A 39 -9.71 15.06 3.49
C GLY A 39 -8.60 14.51 4.39
N ASN A 40 -8.07 13.32 4.09
CA ASN A 40 -7.00 12.70 4.85
C ASN A 40 -5.65 13.37 4.55
N VAL A 41 -4.80 13.48 5.57
CA VAL A 41 -3.45 14.06 5.44
C VAL A 41 -2.53 13.18 4.58
N TYR A 42 -2.76 11.87 4.58
CA TYR A 42 -1.93 10.88 3.88
C TYR A 42 -2.79 10.04 2.93
N GLY A 43 -2.24 9.74 1.76
CA GLY A 43 -2.87 8.80 0.83
C GLY A 43 -2.69 7.34 1.27
N PRO A 44 -3.39 6.39 0.64
CA PRO A 44 -3.29 4.96 0.98
C PRO A 44 -1.86 4.41 0.92
N PHE A 45 -1.05 4.80 -0.07
CA PHE A 45 0.31 4.28 -0.22
C PHE A 45 1.28 4.91 0.77
N GLU A 46 1.19 6.22 0.98
CA GLU A 46 1.99 6.88 2.00
C GLU A 46 1.65 6.36 3.41
N LEU A 47 0.36 6.12 3.69
CA LEU A 47 -0.06 5.49 4.94
C LEU A 47 0.49 4.06 5.06
N ALA A 48 0.50 3.30 3.97
CA ALA A 48 1.04 1.95 3.94
C ALA A 48 2.54 1.93 4.30
N ASP A 49 3.32 2.81 3.69
CA ASP A 49 4.75 2.94 3.91
C ASP A 49 5.10 3.45 5.33
N ARG A 50 4.23 4.26 5.93
CA ARG A 50 4.39 4.70 7.33
C ARG A 50 4.19 3.57 8.33
N ILE A 51 3.24 2.69 8.08
CA ILE A 51 2.91 1.58 8.99
C ILE A 51 3.94 0.45 8.85
N GLY A 52 4.33 0.18 7.60
CA GLY A 52 5.25 -0.88 7.23
C GLY A 52 4.57 -1.92 6.35
N LEU A 53 5.15 -2.21 5.18
CA LEU A 53 4.58 -3.17 4.22
C LEU A 53 4.62 -4.62 4.73
N ASP A 54 5.60 -4.95 5.58
CA ASP A 54 5.69 -6.24 6.27
C ASP A 54 4.48 -6.49 7.18
N LYS A 55 4.08 -5.48 7.95
CA LYS A 55 2.93 -5.57 8.86
C LYS A 55 1.63 -5.66 8.07
N ILE A 56 1.50 -4.87 7.00
CA ILE A 56 0.30 -4.88 6.15
C ILE A 56 0.14 -6.24 5.48
N LEU A 57 1.22 -6.82 4.95
CA LEU A 57 1.19 -8.16 4.39
C LEU A 57 0.74 -9.19 5.43
N LYS A 58 1.28 -9.13 6.65
CA LYS A 58 0.88 -10.02 7.75
C LYS A 58 -0.60 -9.85 8.13
N TYR A 59 -1.10 -8.62 8.16
CA TYR A 59 -2.52 -8.36 8.44
C TYR A 59 -3.42 -8.91 7.33
N MET A 60 -3.04 -8.73 6.06
CA MET A 60 -3.74 -9.28 4.91
C MET A 60 -3.77 -10.80 4.93
N ASP A 61 -2.62 -11.45 5.16
CA ASP A 61 -2.55 -12.92 5.22
C ASP A 61 -3.40 -13.49 6.36
N ASN A 62 -3.35 -12.89 7.56
CA ASN A 62 -4.19 -13.30 8.68
C ASN A 62 -5.69 -13.14 8.37
N LEU A 63 -6.09 -11.99 7.81
CA LEU A 63 -7.48 -11.75 7.44
C LEU A 63 -7.94 -12.69 6.33
N TYR A 64 -7.08 -13.00 5.37
CA TYR A 64 -7.40 -13.90 4.28
C TYR A 64 -7.52 -15.35 4.75
N GLN A 65 -6.64 -15.80 5.65
CA GLN A 65 -6.72 -17.15 6.23
C GLN A 65 -8.02 -17.37 7.02
N GLU A 66 -8.52 -16.34 7.69
CA GLU A 66 -9.70 -16.49 8.52
C GLU A 66 -11.02 -16.29 7.80
N PHE A 67 -11.10 -15.29 6.91
CA PHE A 67 -12.35 -14.98 6.21
C PHE A 67 -12.43 -15.63 4.83
N GLY A 68 -11.31 -15.99 4.20
CA GLY A 68 -11.26 -16.54 2.84
C GLY A 68 -11.67 -15.55 1.73
N ASP A 69 -12.07 -14.33 2.08
CA ASP A 69 -12.57 -13.33 1.12
C ASP A 69 -11.44 -12.78 0.24
N LYS A 70 -11.68 -12.72 -1.08
CA LYS A 70 -10.73 -12.17 -2.07
C LYS A 70 -10.27 -10.74 -1.74
N LYS A 71 -11.13 -9.91 -1.12
CA LYS A 71 -10.79 -8.53 -0.74
C LYS A 71 -9.61 -8.42 0.25
N PHE A 72 -9.35 -9.46 1.03
CA PHE A 72 -8.22 -9.52 1.96
C PHE A 72 -6.99 -10.22 1.37
N LYS A 73 -7.10 -10.81 0.18
CA LYS A 73 -5.98 -11.46 -0.50
C LYS A 73 -4.91 -10.40 -0.81
N PRO A 74 -3.69 -10.54 -0.27
CA PRO A 74 -2.67 -9.51 -0.47
C PRO A 74 -2.28 -9.39 -1.95
N SER A 75 -2.30 -8.16 -2.45
CA SER A 75 -1.89 -7.82 -3.82
C SER A 75 -0.46 -8.33 -4.13
N PRO A 76 -0.20 -8.81 -5.36
CA PRO A 76 1.12 -9.23 -5.80
C PRO A 76 2.21 -8.15 -5.63
N ILE A 77 1.87 -6.87 -5.79
CA ILE A 77 2.83 -5.76 -5.64
C ILE A 77 3.37 -5.72 -4.20
N ILE A 78 2.49 -5.78 -3.20
CA ILE A 78 2.88 -5.75 -1.78
C ILE A 78 3.83 -6.91 -1.48
N LYS A 79 3.52 -8.12 -1.98
CA LYS A 79 4.40 -9.29 -1.83
C LYS A 79 5.77 -9.09 -2.46
N ARG A 80 5.84 -8.46 -3.64
CA ARG A 80 7.11 -8.14 -4.32
C ARG A 80 7.93 -7.12 -3.53
N LEU A 81 7.30 -6.06 -3.03
CA LEU A 81 7.97 -5.01 -2.25
C LEU A 81 8.54 -5.56 -0.94
N VAL A 82 7.77 -6.36 -0.20
CA VAL A 82 8.25 -7.00 1.03
C VAL A 82 9.40 -7.97 0.75
N ARG A 83 9.32 -8.77 -0.32
CA ARG A 83 10.44 -9.65 -0.74
C ARG A 83 11.71 -8.88 -1.10
N ALA A 84 11.56 -7.66 -1.63
CA ALA A 84 12.68 -6.77 -1.96
C ALA A 84 13.20 -5.96 -0.75
N ASN A 85 12.69 -6.21 0.47
CA ASN A 85 12.96 -5.42 1.68
C ASN A 85 12.60 -3.92 1.55
N TYR A 86 11.67 -3.59 0.66
CA TYR A 86 11.09 -2.26 0.57
C TYR A 86 9.92 -2.19 1.55
N LEU A 87 10.24 -1.88 2.80
CA LEU A 87 9.28 -1.92 3.91
C LEU A 87 8.57 -0.59 4.16
N GLY A 88 8.86 0.43 3.36
CA GLY A 88 8.34 1.78 3.53
C GLY A 88 9.36 2.70 4.21
N ARG A 89 8.85 3.62 5.03
CA ARG A 89 9.63 4.71 5.62
C ARG A 89 10.78 4.21 6.51
N ILE A 90 10.59 3.10 7.21
CA ILE A 90 11.60 2.53 8.12
C ILE A 90 12.91 2.15 7.40
N ASN A 91 12.81 1.72 6.14
CA ASN A 91 13.96 1.30 5.32
C ASN A 91 14.33 2.37 4.27
N GLY A 92 13.70 3.55 4.33
CA GLY A 92 13.88 4.61 3.33
C GLY A 92 13.27 4.29 1.96
N LYS A 93 12.57 3.16 1.80
CA LYS A 93 12.06 2.69 0.51
C LYS A 93 10.85 1.77 0.65
N GLY A 94 9.78 2.08 -0.07
CA GLY A 94 8.52 1.34 -0.15
C GLY A 94 7.83 1.60 -1.49
N PHE A 95 6.56 2.01 -1.46
CA PHE A 95 5.89 2.62 -2.62
C PHE A 95 6.57 3.93 -3.04
N TYR A 96 7.08 4.68 -2.07
CA TYR A 96 7.91 5.86 -2.27
C TYR A 96 9.37 5.61 -1.86
N ASN A 97 10.33 6.33 -2.44
CA ASN A 97 11.63 6.48 -1.77
C ASN A 97 11.54 7.65 -0.78
N TYR A 98 12.19 7.46 0.36
CA TYR A 98 12.19 8.43 1.45
C TYR A 98 13.61 8.89 1.75
N GLN A 99 13.79 10.19 1.88
CA GLN A 99 14.99 10.79 2.45
C GLN A 99 14.60 11.47 3.77
N GLY A 100 14.87 10.77 4.88
CA GLY A 100 14.40 11.19 6.20
C GLY A 100 12.89 11.06 6.34
N GLU A 101 12.19 12.19 6.51
CA GLU A 101 10.73 12.19 6.67
C GLU A 101 9.97 12.44 5.35
N LYS A 102 10.64 12.89 4.30
CA LYS A 102 10.00 13.30 3.05
C LYS A 102 10.09 12.21 1.99
N ALA A 103 8.96 11.94 1.33
CA ALA A 103 8.92 11.18 0.10
C ALA A 103 9.54 12.04 -1.03
N ILE A 104 10.53 11.48 -1.72
CA ILE A 104 11.27 12.18 -2.79
C ILE A 104 10.71 11.86 -4.17
N ASP A 105 10.43 10.58 -4.43
CA ASP A 105 9.86 10.06 -5.67
C ASP A 105 9.08 8.77 -5.41
N GLN A 106 8.35 8.30 -6.43
CA GLN A 106 7.67 7.01 -6.38
C GLN A 106 8.63 5.89 -6.84
N THR A 107 8.77 4.86 -6.02
CA THR A 107 9.57 3.67 -6.33
C THR A 107 8.90 2.80 -7.39
N VAL A 108 7.57 2.73 -7.32
CA VAL A 108 6.76 1.89 -8.21
C VAL A 108 6.13 2.79 -9.27
N THR A 109 6.40 2.49 -10.53
CA THR A 109 5.72 3.12 -11.67
C THR A 109 4.89 2.07 -12.40
N CYS A 110 3.84 2.51 -13.10
CA CYS A 110 3.00 1.62 -13.92
C CYS A 110 3.82 0.78 -14.93
N ALA A 111 4.98 1.28 -15.35
CA ALA A 111 5.90 0.57 -16.25
C ALA A 111 6.62 -0.62 -15.61
N VAL A 112 6.82 -0.62 -14.28
CA VAL A 112 7.53 -1.68 -13.52
C VAL A 112 6.61 -2.86 -13.17
N ILE A 113 5.30 -2.67 -13.37
CA ILE A 113 4.27 -3.66 -13.02
C ILE A 113 3.93 -4.56 -14.21
N LYS A 114 4.15 -4.10 -15.46
CA LYS A 114 3.98 -4.88 -16.69
C LYS A 114 5.10 -5.90 -16.91
#